data_AF-A0A9Q1DWI7-F1
#
_entry.id   AF-A0A9Q1DWI7-F1
#
_cell.length_a   1.000
_cell.length_b   1.000
_cell.length_c   1.000
_cell.angle_alpha   90.00
_cell.angle_beta   90.00
_cell.angle_gamma   90.00
#
_symmetry.space_group_name_H-M   'P 1'
#
loop_
_entity.id
_entity.type
_entity.pdbx_description
1 polymer ?
#
loop_
_entity_poly.entity_id
_entity_poly.type
_entity_poly.pdbx_seq_one_letter_code
_entity_poly.pdbx_strand_id
1 'polypeptide(L)'
;MIAKMNRQRTNSVTHNPSHWCSDRPFYNHLGGNQVSKEMKRMGFEDPKDKNTQENLNPEDEVDEFLGRAIDARSIDRLRSEHVKKFLLTFREPDLEKKYSKQVDSRFGAYVACASLVFLFICLIQIIVVPRSPLMVGFYVTCLILLVAVMFVSAVYSCFGLFPVPLQTLSKKIVQSRINSTLVGVFTIILVFLSAFINIFTCSSSDIRSCVGLEFNISSHSVNACHIHNSDRNYTLHTLEGFCDSGSPNCNFPEYFSACVLLSLLACSVFLQISSIGKLFLMFFIDFLYVLVIEVPAVSLFDNVDLLVSANAM
;
A
#
# COMPACT_ATOMS: atom_id res chain seq x y z
N MET A 1 -13.39 11.94 -74.48
CA MET A 1 -13.14 13.25 -75.14
C MET A 1 -13.23 14.30 -74.03
N ILE A 2 -12.20 15.12 -73.74
CA ILE A 2 -11.66 16.26 -74.53
C ILE A 2 -12.74 17.36 -74.66
N ALA A 3 -12.56 18.65 -74.32
CA ALA A 3 -11.46 19.42 -73.70
C ALA A 3 -12.05 20.33 -72.58
N LYS A 4 -11.56 21.50 -72.11
CA LYS A 4 -10.42 22.43 -72.32
C LYS A 4 -10.33 23.24 -71.00
N MET A 5 -9.23 23.45 -70.25
CA MET A 5 -7.85 23.91 -70.51
C MET A 5 -7.68 25.45 -70.62
N ASN A 6 -6.82 26.00 -69.73
CA ASN A 6 -6.05 27.26 -69.79
C ASN A 6 -6.73 28.62 -69.49
N ARG A 7 -6.04 29.71 -69.02
CA ARG A 7 -4.71 29.91 -68.35
C ARG A 7 -4.35 31.41 -68.29
N GLN A 8 -3.77 31.88 -67.17
CA GLN A 8 -2.70 32.91 -67.05
C GLN A 8 -2.47 33.17 -65.54
N ARG A 9 -1.32 32.99 -64.87
CA ARG A 9 0.13 33.05 -65.15
C ARG A 9 0.75 34.45 -65.01
N THR A 10 1.55 34.67 -63.96
CA THR A 10 2.90 35.28 -64.01
C THR A 10 3.65 35.04 -62.70
N ASN A 11 4.99 35.12 -62.75
CA ASN A 11 5.91 34.76 -61.67
C ASN A 11 6.68 35.99 -61.16
N SER A 12 7.25 35.94 -59.96
CA SER A 12 8.66 36.32 -59.72
C SER A 12 9.17 35.77 -58.39
N VAL A 13 10.50 35.62 -58.28
CA VAL A 13 11.23 34.97 -57.18
C VAL A 13 12.26 35.95 -56.63
N THR A 14 12.36 36.09 -55.30
CA THR A 14 13.59 36.59 -54.64
C THR A 14 13.77 35.96 -53.26
N HIS A 15 14.96 36.08 -52.68
CA HIS A 15 15.55 35.10 -51.75
C HIS A 15 15.81 35.65 -50.33
N ASN A 16 15.80 34.76 -49.33
CA ASN A 16 16.59 34.81 -48.08
C ASN A 16 16.13 35.78 -46.93
N PRO A 17 16.65 35.64 -45.69
CA PRO A 17 15.99 34.78 -44.69
C PRO A 17 15.63 35.50 -43.36
N SER A 18 14.88 34.82 -42.48
CA SER A 18 14.57 35.32 -41.13
C SER A 18 15.80 35.32 -40.20
N HIS A 19 15.81 36.31 -39.30
CA HIS A 19 16.96 36.83 -38.57
C HIS A 19 16.91 36.39 -37.09
N TRP A 20 18.08 36.04 -36.54
CA TRP A 20 18.35 35.63 -35.15
C TRP A 20 17.83 34.27 -34.66
N CYS A 21 18.74 33.29 -34.65
CA CYS A 21 19.00 32.55 -33.42
C CYS A 21 20.17 33.24 -32.70
N SER A 22 20.05 33.51 -31.40
CA SER A 22 21.17 33.83 -30.52
C SER A 22 20.94 33.23 -29.13
N ASP A 23 21.67 32.15 -28.88
CA ASP A 23 22.33 31.79 -27.63
C ASP A 23 21.55 31.89 -26.30
N ARG A 24 21.15 30.70 -25.81
CA ARG A 24 20.94 30.47 -24.37
C ARG A 24 22.29 30.25 -23.68
N PRO A 25 22.67 31.03 -22.65
CA PRO A 25 23.77 30.66 -21.77
C PRO A 25 23.30 29.63 -20.74
N PHE A 26 23.91 28.45 -20.72
CA PHE A 26 23.82 27.48 -19.63
C PHE A 26 25.03 27.65 -18.69
N TYR A 27 24.89 28.32 -17.55
CA TYR A 27 25.79 28.29 -16.38
C TYR A 27 25.01 28.86 -15.17
N ASN A 28 25.09 28.36 -13.94
CA ASN A 28 25.61 27.06 -13.48
C ASN A 28 25.00 26.66 -12.11
N HIS A 29 25.21 25.40 -11.73
CA HIS A 29 24.99 24.91 -10.36
C HIS A 29 25.98 25.52 -9.34
N LEU A 30 25.65 25.35 -8.04
CA LEU A 30 26.48 25.57 -6.83
C LEU A 30 26.52 26.99 -6.23
N GLY A 31 25.58 27.21 -5.30
CA GLY A 31 25.63 28.21 -4.22
C GLY A 31 24.63 27.79 -3.14
N GLY A 32 25.10 27.54 -1.91
CA GLY A 32 24.26 26.92 -0.88
C GLY A 32 23.19 27.86 -0.33
N ASN A 33 21.92 27.49 -0.49
CA ASN A 33 20.80 27.69 0.46
C ASN A 33 19.47 27.23 -0.18
N GLN A 34 19.22 25.92 -0.24
CA GLN A 34 17.90 25.36 -0.59
C GLN A 34 16.95 25.33 0.64
N VAL A 35 16.88 26.45 1.35
CA VAL A 35 15.87 26.70 2.38
C VAL A 35 15.23 28.05 2.05
N SER A 36 13.90 28.14 2.18
CA SER A 36 13.10 29.37 1.95
C SER A 36 12.66 29.70 0.49
N LYS A 37 12.03 28.73 -0.19
CA LYS A 37 10.80 29.06 -0.97
C LYS A 37 9.52 28.88 -0.15
N GLU A 38 9.51 27.96 0.83
CA GLU A 38 8.37 27.79 1.74
C GLU A 38 8.38 28.76 2.93
N MET A 39 9.54 29.05 3.53
CA MET A 39 9.63 30.02 4.66
C MET A 39 9.21 31.45 4.28
N LYS A 40 9.32 31.85 3.00
CA LYS A 40 8.72 33.11 2.50
C LYS A 40 7.19 33.19 2.65
N ARG A 41 6.48 32.09 2.89
CA ARG A 41 5.04 32.10 3.23
C ARG A 41 4.74 32.49 4.68
N MET A 42 5.74 32.61 5.56
CA MET A 42 5.54 32.88 6.99
C MET A 42 5.75 34.36 7.40
N GLY A 43 5.78 35.29 6.45
CA GLY A 43 5.56 36.72 6.73
C GLY A 43 6.69 37.44 7.47
N PHE A 44 7.94 36.99 7.32
CA PHE A 44 9.12 37.72 7.83
C PHE A 44 9.94 38.28 6.67
N GLU A 45 9.66 39.52 6.28
CA GLU A 45 10.45 40.28 5.30
C GLU A 45 11.34 41.31 6.02
N ASP A 46 12.66 41.20 5.82
CA ASP A 46 13.62 42.20 6.27
C ASP A 46 13.51 43.48 5.41
N PRO A 47 13.59 44.71 5.96
CA PRO A 47 13.09 45.90 5.26
C PRO A 47 13.96 46.46 4.12
N LYS A 48 14.94 45.71 3.58
CA LYS A 48 16.06 46.30 2.81
C LYS A 48 16.12 46.06 1.30
N ASP A 49 15.40 45.10 0.74
CA ASP A 49 15.47 44.80 -0.71
C ASP A 49 14.24 45.28 -1.49
N LYS A 50 13.97 46.59 -1.41
CA LYS A 50 12.80 47.25 -2.03
C LYS A 50 12.95 47.61 -3.52
N ASN A 51 13.90 47.02 -4.26
CA ASN A 51 14.24 47.47 -5.62
C ASN A 51 14.52 46.40 -6.68
N THR A 52 13.98 45.18 -6.49
CA THR A 52 13.73 44.27 -7.63
C THR A 52 12.28 43.83 -7.58
N GLN A 53 11.40 44.75 -7.98
CA GLN A 53 10.01 44.43 -8.26
C GLN A 53 10.00 43.49 -9.48
N GLU A 54 9.87 42.17 -9.23
CA GLU A 54 9.61 41.19 -10.31
C GLU A 54 8.27 41.58 -10.94
N ASN A 55 8.38 42.32 -12.04
CA ASN A 55 7.28 42.82 -12.83
C ASN A 55 6.70 41.67 -13.66
N LEU A 56 6.12 40.69 -12.97
CA LEU A 56 5.16 39.76 -13.56
C LEU A 56 4.03 40.65 -14.09
N ASN A 57 3.97 40.78 -15.42
CA ASN A 57 2.92 41.53 -16.08
C ASN A 57 1.58 40.90 -15.62
N PRO A 58 0.57 41.68 -15.19
CA PRO A 58 -0.68 41.08 -14.69
C PRO A 58 -1.38 40.19 -15.72
N GLU A 59 -1.06 40.35 -17.00
CA GLU A 59 -1.49 39.46 -18.09
C GLU A 59 -0.83 38.07 -18.01
N ASP A 60 0.46 37.97 -17.65
CA ASP A 60 1.20 36.70 -17.53
C ASP A 60 0.72 35.86 -16.34
N GLU A 61 0.40 36.49 -15.20
CA GLU A 61 -0.19 35.80 -14.05
C GLU A 61 -1.60 35.28 -14.41
N VAL A 62 -2.40 36.08 -15.12
CA VAL A 62 -3.72 35.67 -15.61
C VAL A 62 -3.63 34.55 -16.64
N ASP A 63 -2.65 34.58 -17.55
CA ASP A 63 -2.41 33.50 -18.52
C ASP A 63 -1.89 32.21 -17.85
N GLU A 64 -1.09 32.30 -16.77
CA GLU A 64 -0.74 31.11 -15.97
C GLU A 64 -1.97 30.54 -15.23
N PHE A 65 -2.84 31.39 -14.66
CA PHE A 65 -4.10 30.95 -14.07
C PHE A 65 -5.07 30.36 -15.10
N LEU A 66 -5.20 30.97 -16.27
CA LEU A 66 -6.02 30.46 -17.38
C LEU A 66 -5.45 29.16 -17.92
N GLY A 67 -4.15 29.05 -18.12
CA GLY A 67 -3.47 27.81 -18.54
C GLY A 67 -3.71 26.68 -17.54
N ARG A 68 -3.48 26.91 -16.24
CA ARG A 68 -3.77 25.93 -15.18
C ARG A 68 -5.26 25.56 -15.09
N ALA A 69 -6.16 26.53 -15.26
CA ALA A 69 -7.60 26.27 -15.24
C ALA A 69 -8.07 25.51 -16.48
N ILE A 70 -7.51 25.79 -17.65
CA ILE A 70 -7.76 25.07 -18.90
C ILE A 70 -7.23 23.64 -18.80
N ASP A 71 -6.02 23.42 -18.28
CA ASP A 71 -5.47 22.07 -18.08
C ASP A 71 -6.25 21.28 -17.03
N ALA A 72 -6.65 21.89 -15.90
CA ALA A 72 -7.54 21.22 -14.95
C ALA A 72 -8.85 20.76 -15.61
N ARG A 73 -9.45 21.62 -16.44
CA ARG A 73 -10.71 21.32 -17.16
C ARG A 73 -10.52 20.36 -18.33
N SER A 74 -9.36 20.36 -18.99
CA SER A 74 -9.03 19.48 -20.11
C SER A 74 -8.73 18.06 -19.62
N ILE A 75 -7.99 17.93 -18.51
CA ILE A 75 -7.71 16.67 -17.82
C ILE A 75 -9.00 16.03 -17.31
N ASP A 76 -9.88 16.79 -16.64
CA ASP A 76 -11.17 16.26 -16.18
C ASP A 76 -12.09 15.87 -17.35
N ARG A 77 -12.07 16.63 -18.45
CA ARG A 77 -12.84 16.30 -19.66
C ARG A 77 -12.33 14.99 -20.31
N LEU A 78 -11.02 14.87 -20.53
CA LEU A 78 -10.37 13.65 -21.02
C LEU A 78 -10.67 12.45 -20.11
N ARG A 79 -10.61 12.64 -18.79
CA ARG A 79 -10.93 11.63 -17.77
C ARG A 79 -12.42 11.28 -17.71
N SER A 80 -13.31 12.11 -18.24
CA SER A 80 -14.75 11.84 -18.34
C SER A 80 -15.17 11.19 -19.67
N GLU A 81 -14.49 11.51 -20.78
CA GLU A 81 -14.78 10.94 -22.11
C GLU A 81 -14.11 9.57 -22.31
N HIS A 82 -12.86 9.39 -21.88
CA HIS A 82 -12.06 8.20 -22.20
C HIS A 82 -11.98 7.15 -21.07
N VAL A 83 -12.37 7.50 -19.84
CA VAL A 83 -12.25 6.62 -18.67
C VAL A 83 -13.58 6.52 -17.94
N LYS A 84 -14.03 5.30 -17.61
CA LYS A 84 -15.24 5.09 -16.82
C LYS A 84 -15.01 5.63 -15.40
N LYS A 85 -15.66 6.75 -15.05
CA LYS A 85 -15.45 7.53 -13.81
C LYS A 85 -15.42 6.71 -12.50
N PHE A 86 -16.13 5.57 -12.45
CA PHE A 86 -16.14 4.64 -11.30
C PHE A 86 -15.16 3.45 -11.43
N LEU A 87 -14.98 2.89 -12.64
CA LEU A 87 -14.18 1.68 -12.84
C LEU A 87 -12.71 1.95 -13.17
N LEU A 88 -12.36 3.20 -13.54
CA LEU A 88 -11.06 3.62 -14.07
C LEU A 88 -10.58 2.80 -15.31
N THR A 89 -11.45 1.99 -15.90
CA THR A 89 -11.24 1.29 -17.17
C THR A 89 -11.33 2.28 -18.33
N PHE A 90 -10.46 2.13 -19.34
CA PHE A 90 -10.63 2.83 -20.61
C PHE A 90 -11.97 2.45 -21.26
N ARG A 91 -12.61 3.42 -21.92
CA ARG A 91 -13.85 3.22 -22.68
C ARG A 91 -13.63 2.32 -23.91
N GLU A 92 -12.41 2.36 -24.47
CA GLU A 92 -12.00 1.58 -25.64
C GLU A 92 -11.21 0.31 -25.26
N PRO A 93 -11.63 -0.87 -25.74
CA PRO A 93 -10.95 -2.12 -25.42
C PRO A 93 -9.55 -2.22 -26.03
N ASP A 94 -9.28 -1.55 -27.16
CA ASP A 94 -7.97 -1.57 -27.81
C ASP A 94 -6.93 -0.70 -27.12
N LEU A 95 -7.34 0.40 -26.49
CA LEU A 95 -6.47 1.17 -25.58
C LEU A 95 -6.15 0.37 -24.31
N GLU A 96 -7.13 -0.34 -23.74
CA GLU A 96 -6.86 -1.28 -22.64
C GLU A 96 -5.94 -2.44 -23.07
N LYS A 97 -6.05 -2.91 -24.32
CA LYS A 97 -5.14 -3.90 -24.93
C LYS A 97 -3.71 -3.37 -25.15
N LYS A 98 -3.56 -2.06 -25.38
CA LYS A 98 -2.25 -1.38 -25.51
C LYS A 98 -1.63 -1.11 -24.14
N TYR A 99 -2.40 -0.56 -23.19
CA TYR A 99 -1.97 -0.36 -21.80
C TYR A 99 -1.69 -1.69 -21.08
N SER A 100 -2.42 -2.76 -21.36
CA SER A 100 -2.15 -4.08 -20.75
C SER A 100 -0.85 -4.74 -21.24
N LYS A 101 -0.23 -4.23 -22.32
CA LYS A 101 1.13 -4.59 -22.74
C LYS A 101 2.22 -3.68 -22.15
N GLN A 102 1.84 -2.61 -21.45
CA GLN A 102 2.80 -1.72 -20.80
C GLN A 102 3.27 -2.38 -19.51
N VAL A 103 4.56 -2.73 -19.46
CA VAL A 103 5.15 -3.43 -18.30
C VAL A 103 5.54 -2.39 -17.25
N ASP A 104 5.15 -2.65 -16.01
CA ASP A 104 5.33 -1.72 -14.89
C ASP A 104 6.78 -1.77 -14.41
N SER A 105 7.60 -0.77 -14.79
CA SER A 105 9.03 -0.71 -14.44
C SER A 105 9.28 -0.62 -12.93
N ARG A 106 8.24 -0.30 -12.15
CA ARG A 106 8.28 -0.19 -10.68
C ARG A 106 7.78 -1.44 -9.96
N PHE A 107 7.49 -2.54 -10.66
CA PHE A 107 6.96 -3.78 -10.05
C PHE A 107 7.76 -4.24 -8.82
N GLY A 108 9.09 -4.28 -8.92
CA GLY A 108 9.96 -4.67 -7.81
C GLY A 108 9.90 -3.75 -6.59
N ALA A 109 9.56 -2.47 -6.75
CA ALA A 109 9.40 -1.55 -5.63
C ALA A 109 8.13 -1.85 -4.81
N TYR A 110 7.04 -2.27 -5.46
CA TYR A 110 5.81 -2.68 -4.74
C TYR A 110 6.04 -3.98 -3.95
N VAL A 111 6.71 -4.97 -4.56
CA VAL A 111 7.07 -6.21 -3.86
C VAL A 111 8.03 -5.90 -2.70
N ALA A 112 9.01 -5.02 -2.88
CA ALA A 112 9.95 -4.62 -1.81
C ALA A 112 9.22 -3.99 -0.61
N CYS A 113 8.27 -3.09 -0.88
CA CYS A 113 7.42 -2.49 0.14
C CYS A 113 6.59 -3.55 0.88
N ALA A 114 5.97 -4.50 0.16
CA ALA A 114 5.20 -5.58 0.75
C ALA A 114 6.06 -6.53 1.60
N SER A 115 7.26 -6.87 1.15
CA SER A 115 8.23 -7.66 1.92
C SER A 115 8.70 -6.94 3.19
N LEU A 116 8.89 -5.62 3.13
CA LEU A 116 9.23 -4.80 4.29
C LEU A 116 8.08 -4.71 5.29
N VAL A 117 6.83 -4.59 4.83
CA VAL A 117 5.64 -4.67 5.70
C VAL A 117 5.50 -6.05 6.34
N PHE A 118 5.73 -7.13 5.59
CA PHE A 118 5.78 -8.49 6.13
C PHE A 118 6.84 -8.63 7.23
N LEU A 119 8.04 -8.06 7.04
CA LEU A 119 9.07 -8.08 8.08
C LEU A 119 8.62 -7.36 9.36
N PHE A 120 7.92 -6.22 9.26
CA PHE A 120 7.34 -5.57 10.45
C PHE A 120 6.26 -6.43 11.12
N ILE A 121 5.37 -7.06 10.35
CA ILE A 121 4.38 -8.00 10.88
C ILE A 121 5.08 -9.15 11.60
N CYS A 122 6.09 -9.78 10.99
CA CYS A 122 6.91 -10.83 11.64
C CYS A 122 7.53 -10.37 12.96
N LEU A 123 8.09 -9.16 13.01
CA LEU A 123 8.69 -8.63 14.24
C LEU A 123 7.65 -8.42 15.34
N ILE A 124 6.50 -7.82 15.03
CA ILE A 124 5.39 -7.66 15.98
C ILE A 124 4.92 -9.02 16.48
N GLN A 125 4.70 -9.98 15.57
CA GLN A 125 4.22 -11.32 15.89
C GLN A 125 5.22 -12.14 16.75
N ILE A 126 6.53 -11.99 16.54
CA ILE A 126 7.60 -12.66 17.33
C ILE A 126 7.75 -12.06 18.75
N ILE A 127 7.30 -10.82 18.94
CA ILE A 127 7.30 -10.10 20.23
C ILE A 127 6.01 -10.39 21.00
N VAL A 128 4.84 -10.32 20.34
CA VAL A 128 3.52 -10.42 20.97
C VAL A 128 3.10 -11.87 21.21
N VAL A 129 3.38 -12.79 20.29
CA VAL A 129 2.82 -14.14 20.33
C VAL A 129 3.86 -15.19 20.80
N PRO A 130 3.50 -16.08 21.75
CA PRO A 130 4.35 -17.19 22.17
C PRO A 130 4.79 -18.09 20.99
N ARG A 131 6.07 -18.46 20.98
CA ARG A 131 6.72 -19.10 19.84
C ARG A 131 6.39 -20.59 19.76
N SER A 132 5.59 -20.98 18.77
CA SER A 132 5.39 -22.38 18.36
C SER A 132 6.23 -22.71 17.12
N PRO A 133 6.80 -23.94 17.01
CA PRO A 133 7.60 -24.33 15.84
C PRO A 133 6.82 -24.31 14.53
N LEU A 134 5.51 -24.57 14.56
CA LEU A 134 4.63 -24.48 13.38
C LEU A 134 4.54 -23.04 12.85
N MET A 135 4.46 -22.06 13.76
CA MET A 135 4.38 -20.64 13.44
C MET A 135 5.68 -20.17 12.81
N VAL A 136 6.82 -20.52 13.43
CA VAL A 136 8.16 -20.23 12.89
C VAL A 136 8.30 -20.85 11.48
N GLY A 137 7.85 -22.09 11.29
CA GLY A 137 7.82 -22.73 9.97
C GLY A 137 6.99 -21.97 8.93
N PHE A 138 5.79 -21.48 9.30
CA PHE A 138 4.95 -20.65 8.44
C PHE A 138 5.64 -19.33 8.05
N TYR A 139 6.18 -18.58 9.01
CA TYR A 139 6.85 -17.30 8.73
C TYR A 139 8.14 -17.49 7.91
N VAL A 140 8.94 -18.51 8.19
CA VAL A 140 10.14 -18.84 7.40
C VAL A 140 9.75 -19.23 5.97
N THR A 141 8.67 -20.01 5.79
CA THR A 141 8.16 -20.36 4.46
C THR A 141 7.68 -19.13 3.69
N CYS A 142 6.90 -18.26 4.32
CA CYS A 142 6.45 -17.00 3.73
C CYS A 142 7.62 -16.07 3.39
N LEU A 143 8.64 -15.98 4.26
CA LEU A 143 9.86 -15.21 4.02
C LEU A 143 10.61 -15.74 2.80
N ILE A 144 10.78 -17.06 2.67
CA ILE A 144 11.44 -17.69 1.51
C ILE A 144 10.65 -17.39 0.22
N LEU A 145 9.33 -17.48 0.24
CA LEU A 145 8.47 -17.15 -0.90
C LEU A 145 8.59 -15.67 -1.30
N LEU A 146 8.53 -14.75 -0.33
CA LEU A 146 8.66 -13.32 -0.58
C LEU A 146 10.07 -12.95 -1.08
N VAL A 147 11.13 -13.54 -0.53
CA VAL A 147 12.51 -13.38 -1.01
C VAL A 147 12.65 -13.92 -2.44
N ALA A 148 12.00 -15.03 -2.79
CA ALA A 148 12.00 -15.56 -4.16
C ALA A 148 11.27 -14.62 -5.15
N VAL A 149 10.12 -14.07 -4.78
CA VAL A 149 9.40 -13.06 -5.61
C VAL A 149 10.24 -11.79 -5.74
N MET A 150 10.86 -11.33 -4.64
CA MET A 150 11.78 -10.20 -4.63
C MET A 150 12.96 -10.42 -5.57
N PHE A 151 13.61 -11.59 -5.50
CA PHE A 151 14.71 -11.96 -6.37
C PHE A 151 14.30 -11.95 -7.86
N VAL A 152 13.15 -12.53 -8.20
CA VAL A 152 12.60 -12.48 -9.58
C VAL A 152 12.39 -11.03 -10.05
N SER A 153 11.91 -10.16 -9.17
CA SER A 153 11.68 -8.74 -9.47
C SER A 153 12.99 -7.92 -9.58
N ALA A 154 14.01 -8.28 -8.80
CA ALA A 154 15.35 -7.68 -8.87
C ALA A 154 16.08 -8.08 -10.16
N VAL A 155 15.98 -9.35 -10.58
CA VAL A 155 16.49 -9.83 -11.88
C VAL A 155 15.83 -9.09 -13.04
N TYR A 156 14.54 -8.75 -12.93
CA TYR A 156 13.84 -7.94 -13.93
C TYR A 156 14.32 -6.48 -13.96
N SER A 157 14.56 -5.89 -12.79
CA SER A 157 14.95 -4.48 -12.68
C SER A 157 16.42 -4.25 -13.05
N CYS A 158 17.30 -5.21 -12.75
CA CYS A 158 18.73 -5.17 -13.00
C CYS A 158 19.14 -6.00 -14.23
N PHE A 159 18.51 -5.70 -15.38
CA PHE A 159 18.73 -6.39 -16.65
C PHE A 159 20.16 -6.19 -17.17
N GLY A 160 21.09 -7.06 -16.75
CA GLY A 160 22.51 -7.03 -17.12
C GLY A 160 23.46 -7.73 -16.15
N LEU A 161 23.10 -7.85 -14.86
CA LEU A 161 23.95 -8.45 -13.82
C LEU A 161 23.78 -9.98 -13.66
N PHE A 162 22.72 -10.56 -14.21
CA PHE A 162 22.32 -11.95 -13.98
C PHE A 162 22.42 -12.82 -15.24
N PRO A 163 22.63 -14.15 -15.12
CA PRO A 163 22.80 -15.04 -16.28
C PRO A 163 21.53 -15.17 -17.13
N VAL A 164 21.72 -15.33 -18.45
CA VAL A 164 20.70 -15.38 -19.50
C VAL A 164 19.45 -16.25 -19.20
N PRO A 165 19.56 -17.50 -18.66
CA PRO A 165 18.37 -18.28 -18.32
C PRO A 165 17.49 -17.65 -17.24
N LEU A 166 18.08 -17.03 -16.20
CA LEU A 166 17.32 -16.32 -15.16
C LEU A 166 16.61 -15.09 -15.73
N GLN A 167 17.30 -14.32 -16.58
CA GLN A 167 16.68 -13.18 -17.28
C GLN A 167 15.47 -13.63 -18.11
N THR A 168 15.57 -14.79 -18.79
CA THR A 168 14.49 -15.31 -19.64
C THR A 168 13.25 -15.73 -18.82
N LEU A 169 13.45 -16.37 -17.67
CA LEU A 169 12.35 -16.74 -16.76
C LEU A 169 11.71 -15.52 -16.11
N SER A 170 12.51 -14.61 -15.55
CA SER A 170 12.02 -13.35 -14.96
C SER A 170 11.25 -12.53 -15.99
N LYS A 171 11.76 -12.41 -17.22
CA LYS A 171 11.07 -11.77 -18.35
C LYS A 171 9.74 -12.45 -18.67
N LYS A 172 9.65 -13.78 -18.71
CA LYS A 172 8.38 -14.50 -18.95
C LYS A 172 7.33 -14.29 -17.82
N ILE A 173 7.78 -14.08 -16.59
CA ILE A 173 6.90 -13.78 -15.44
C ILE A 173 6.44 -12.33 -15.48
N VAL A 174 7.34 -11.36 -15.62
CA VAL A 174 7.01 -9.93 -15.48
C VAL A 174 6.44 -9.31 -16.76
N GLN A 175 6.82 -9.80 -17.96
CA GLN A 175 6.31 -9.27 -19.24
C GLN A 175 4.83 -9.63 -19.51
N SER A 176 4.25 -10.56 -18.75
CA SER A 176 2.81 -10.85 -18.79
C SER A 176 2.09 -10.14 -17.65
N ARG A 177 1.20 -9.19 -17.97
CA ARG A 177 0.41 -8.45 -16.97
C ARG A 177 -0.40 -9.38 -16.06
N ILE A 178 -0.95 -10.47 -16.60
CA ILE A 178 -1.72 -11.45 -15.82
C ILE A 178 -0.81 -12.12 -14.78
N ASN A 179 0.39 -12.56 -15.18
CA ASN A 179 1.34 -13.21 -14.29
C ASN A 179 1.85 -12.24 -13.21
N SER A 180 2.23 -11.02 -13.58
CA SER A 180 2.68 -9.98 -12.64
C SER A 180 1.58 -9.60 -11.64
N THR A 181 0.33 -9.47 -12.11
CA THR A 181 -0.83 -9.20 -11.23
C THR A 181 -1.11 -10.39 -10.30
N LEU A 182 -1.04 -11.63 -10.80
CA LEU A 182 -1.22 -12.84 -10.00
C LEU A 182 -0.16 -12.96 -8.90
N VAL A 183 1.10 -12.69 -9.23
CA VAL A 183 2.21 -12.66 -8.26
C VAL A 183 2.01 -11.55 -7.22
N GLY A 184 1.53 -10.36 -7.63
CA GLY A 184 1.18 -9.27 -6.72
C GLY A 184 0.03 -9.64 -5.77
N VAL A 185 -1.06 -10.22 -6.28
CA VAL A 185 -2.20 -10.69 -5.47
C VAL A 185 -1.77 -11.81 -4.51
N PHE A 186 -0.98 -12.78 -4.97
CA PHE A 186 -0.40 -13.82 -4.13
C PHE A 186 0.48 -13.24 -3.01
N THR A 187 1.32 -12.26 -3.35
CA THR A 187 2.14 -11.53 -2.37
C THR A 187 1.26 -10.87 -1.29
N ILE A 188 0.20 -10.15 -1.68
CA ILE A 188 -0.73 -9.51 -0.74
C ILE A 188 -1.43 -10.55 0.15
N ILE A 189 -1.88 -11.67 -0.42
CA ILE A 189 -2.53 -12.75 0.34
C ILE A 189 -1.58 -13.36 1.38
N LEU A 190 -0.30 -13.59 1.04
CA LEU A 190 0.70 -14.06 2.01
C LEU A 190 0.88 -13.05 3.16
N VAL A 191 1.02 -11.76 2.85
CA VAL A 191 1.16 -10.71 3.88
C VAL A 191 -0.09 -10.65 4.77
N PHE A 192 -1.30 -10.73 4.18
CA PHE A 192 -2.54 -10.75 4.94
C PHE A 192 -2.67 -11.98 5.84
N LEU A 193 -2.44 -13.19 5.32
CA LEU A 193 -2.48 -14.42 6.14
C LEU A 193 -1.51 -14.30 7.33
N SER A 194 -0.30 -13.77 7.11
CA SER A 194 0.68 -13.54 8.18
C SER A 194 0.25 -12.54 9.26
N ALA A 195 -0.76 -11.70 9.01
CA ALA A 195 -1.26 -10.75 9.99
C ALA A 195 -2.15 -11.40 11.08
N PHE A 196 -2.85 -12.50 10.77
CA PHE A 196 -3.86 -13.08 11.67
C PHE A 196 -3.78 -14.61 11.85
N ILE A 197 -3.01 -15.36 11.05
CA ILE A 197 -2.89 -16.82 11.16
C ILE A 197 -2.52 -17.29 12.58
N ASN A 198 -1.78 -16.44 13.30
CA ASN A 198 -1.34 -16.69 14.67
C ASN A 198 -2.49 -16.84 15.68
N ILE A 199 -3.65 -16.22 15.42
CA ILE A 199 -4.84 -16.27 16.29
C ILE A 199 -5.27 -17.73 16.50
N PHE A 200 -5.18 -18.59 15.48
CA PHE A 200 -5.54 -20.01 15.57
C PHE A 200 -4.59 -20.86 16.41
N THR A 201 -3.44 -20.32 16.85
CA THR A 201 -2.50 -21.00 17.77
C THR A 201 -2.69 -20.53 19.22
N CYS A 202 -3.42 -19.43 19.44
CA CYS A 202 -3.81 -18.96 20.76
C CYS A 202 -4.83 -19.90 21.40
N SER A 203 -4.90 -19.94 22.74
CA SER A 203 -6.01 -20.58 23.44
C SER A 203 -7.33 -19.84 23.20
N SER A 204 -8.38 -20.59 22.86
CA SER A 204 -9.76 -20.12 22.77
C SER A 204 -10.61 -20.51 23.99
N SER A 205 -9.98 -21.03 25.07
CA SER A 205 -10.65 -21.33 26.33
C SER A 205 -11.26 -20.08 26.97
N ASP A 206 -12.55 -20.12 27.29
CA ASP A 206 -13.24 -19.07 28.05
C ASP A 206 -12.98 -19.21 29.55
N ILE A 207 -12.41 -18.18 30.17
CA ILE A 207 -12.12 -18.14 31.62
C ILE A 207 -13.40 -18.19 32.45
N ARG A 208 -14.50 -17.58 31.97
CA ARG A 208 -15.78 -17.56 32.70
C ARG A 208 -16.30 -18.96 32.96
N SER A 209 -16.14 -19.87 31.99
CA SER A 209 -16.55 -21.27 32.14
C SER A 209 -15.75 -22.03 33.19
N CYS A 210 -14.48 -21.68 33.41
CA CYS A 210 -13.60 -22.37 34.36
C CYS A 210 -13.74 -21.83 35.79
N VAL A 211 -13.78 -20.50 35.93
CA VAL A 211 -14.03 -19.82 37.21
C VAL A 211 -15.47 -20.08 37.68
N GLY A 212 -16.42 -20.24 36.74
CA GLY A 212 -17.77 -20.70 37.05
C GLY A 212 -17.77 -22.10 37.70
N LEU A 213 -16.96 -23.03 37.20
CA LEU A 213 -16.80 -24.36 37.83
C LEU A 213 -16.10 -24.29 39.19
N GLU A 214 -15.10 -23.43 39.36
CA GLU A 214 -14.36 -23.21 40.61
C GLU A 214 -15.28 -22.72 41.74
N PHE A 215 -16.12 -21.71 41.47
CA PHE A 215 -17.06 -21.16 42.45
C PHE A 215 -18.45 -21.85 42.45
N ASN A 216 -18.68 -22.83 41.58
CA ASN A 216 -19.97 -23.49 41.35
C ASN A 216 -21.12 -22.52 40.98
N ILE A 217 -20.82 -21.59 40.06
CA ILE A 217 -21.69 -20.52 39.56
C ILE A 217 -21.79 -20.61 38.02
N SER A 218 -22.88 -20.14 37.41
CA SER A 218 -22.99 -20.06 35.94
C SER A 218 -21.94 -19.12 35.33
N SER A 219 -21.36 -19.49 34.19
CA SER A 219 -20.35 -18.69 33.47
C SER A 219 -20.79 -17.24 33.23
N HIS A 220 -22.09 -17.01 32.95
CA HIS A 220 -22.62 -15.66 32.68
C HIS A 220 -22.68 -14.74 33.91
N SER A 221 -22.56 -15.28 35.12
CA SER A 221 -22.52 -14.52 36.37
C SER A 221 -21.10 -14.41 36.97
N VAL A 222 -20.07 -14.85 36.26
CA VAL A 222 -18.67 -14.64 36.65
C VAL A 222 -18.27 -13.20 36.38
N ASN A 223 -18.02 -12.46 37.46
CA ASN A 223 -17.51 -11.09 37.45
C ASN A 223 -16.03 -11.03 37.83
N ALA A 224 -15.39 -9.90 37.54
CA ALA A 224 -14.02 -9.55 37.88
C ALA A 224 -13.56 -9.95 39.31
N CYS A 225 -14.39 -9.75 40.34
CA CYS A 225 -14.06 -10.14 41.72
C CYS A 225 -13.80 -11.65 41.91
N HIS A 226 -14.46 -12.50 41.12
CA HIS A 226 -14.24 -13.95 41.18
C HIS A 226 -12.91 -14.36 40.54
N ILE A 227 -12.42 -13.58 39.57
CA ILE A 227 -11.11 -13.79 38.94
C ILE A 227 -9.97 -13.27 39.83
N HIS A 228 -10.16 -12.12 40.48
CA HIS A 228 -9.20 -11.63 41.48
C HIS A 228 -9.03 -12.63 42.64
N ASN A 229 -10.12 -13.29 43.05
CA ASN A 229 -10.12 -14.23 44.17
C ASN A 229 -9.95 -15.70 43.75
N SER A 230 -9.59 -16.00 42.49
CA SER A 230 -9.39 -17.39 42.06
C SER A 230 -8.07 -17.96 42.56
N ASP A 231 -8.06 -19.25 42.92
CA ASP A 231 -6.87 -19.95 43.42
C ASP A 231 -5.74 -19.98 42.37
N ARG A 232 -6.11 -19.82 41.09
CA ARG A 232 -5.19 -19.84 39.93
C ARG A 232 -4.51 -18.51 39.61
N ASN A 233 -4.83 -17.40 40.30
CA ASN A 233 -4.21 -16.08 40.13
C ASN A 233 -4.01 -15.67 38.65
N TYR A 234 -5.10 -15.55 37.89
CA TYR A 234 -5.03 -15.16 36.48
C TYR A 234 -4.50 -13.74 36.30
N THR A 235 -3.45 -13.55 35.49
CA THR A 235 -2.86 -12.23 35.20
C THR A 235 -2.76 -11.96 33.71
N LEU A 236 -2.69 -10.68 33.34
CA LEU A 236 -2.49 -10.23 31.95
C LEU A 236 -1.13 -10.66 31.36
N HIS A 237 -0.22 -11.19 32.19
CA HIS A 237 1.10 -11.69 31.76
C HIS A 237 1.20 -13.22 31.72
N THR A 238 0.15 -13.95 32.12
CA THR A 238 0.14 -15.42 32.11
C THR A 238 0.19 -15.94 30.67
N LEU A 239 1.32 -16.53 30.29
CA LEU A 239 1.57 -17.05 28.93
C LEU A 239 1.08 -18.50 28.76
N GLU A 240 1.03 -19.25 29.86
CA GLU A 240 0.49 -20.62 29.93
C GLU A 240 -1.02 -20.62 29.78
N GLY A 241 -1.54 -21.59 29.01
CA GLY A 241 -2.93 -21.63 28.58
C GLY A 241 -3.95 -21.56 29.71
N PHE A 242 -4.96 -20.69 29.58
CA PHE A 242 -6.05 -20.63 30.55
C PHE A 242 -6.81 -21.95 30.63
N CYS A 243 -7.15 -22.37 31.85
CA CYS A 243 -7.93 -23.58 32.14
C CYS A 243 -7.27 -24.89 31.68
N ASP A 244 -5.96 -25.03 31.92
CA ASP A 244 -5.18 -26.22 31.52
C ASP A 244 -5.16 -26.48 30.00
N SER A 245 -5.41 -25.44 29.18
CA SER A 245 -5.34 -25.57 27.73
C SER A 245 -3.89 -25.76 27.27
N GLY A 246 -3.65 -26.76 26.42
CA GLY A 246 -2.32 -27.04 25.87
C GLY A 246 -1.80 -25.99 24.87
N SER A 247 -2.63 -25.03 24.45
CA SER A 247 -2.25 -23.85 23.68
C SER A 247 -1.96 -22.64 24.58
N PRO A 248 -1.00 -21.79 24.22
CA PRO A 248 -0.62 -20.62 25.03
C PRO A 248 -1.58 -19.44 24.83
N ASN A 249 -1.59 -18.48 25.76
CA ASN A 249 -2.46 -17.31 25.66
C ASN A 249 -1.85 -16.19 24.79
N CYS A 250 -2.71 -15.36 24.22
CA CYS A 250 -2.34 -14.20 23.41
C CYS A 250 -2.89 -12.92 24.03
N ASN A 251 -2.17 -12.39 25.02
CA ASN A 251 -2.69 -11.41 25.98
C ASN A 251 -2.89 -9.98 25.42
N PHE A 252 -2.44 -9.71 24.18
CA PHE A 252 -2.59 -8.42 23.52
C PHE A 252 -3.20 -8.58 22.11
N PRO A 253 -4.49 -8.91 22.00
CA PRO A 253 -5.12 -9.21 20.72
C PRO A 253 -5.27 -7.98 19.79
N GLU A 254 -5.22 -6.76 20.34
CA GLU A 254 -5.25 -5.50 19.58
C GLU A 254 -4.16 -5.41 18.49
N TYR A 255 -2.98 -6.00 18.74
CA TYR A 255 -1.89 -6.00 17.76
C TYR A 255 -2.21 -6.80 16.49
N PHE A 256 -3.17 -7.74 16.53
CA PHE A 256 -3.65 -8.39 15.30
C PHE A 256 -4.38 -7.39 14.40
N SER A 257 -5.15 -6.46 14.96
CA SER A 257 -5.81 -5.39 14.20
C SER A 257 -4.78 -4.47 13.56
N ALA A 258 -3.74 -4.09 14.30
CA ALA A 258 -2.63 -3.31 13.77
C ALA A 258 -1.90 -4.04 12.62
N CYS A 259 -1.63 -5.35 12.74
CA CYS A 259 -1.04 -6.15 11.68
C CYS A 259 -1.93 -6.22 10.42
N VAL A 260 -3.25 -6.35 10.58
CA VAL A 260 -4.18 -6.37 9.43
C VAL A 260 -4.24 -4.99 8.74
N LEU A 261 -4.27 -3.89 9.50
CA LEU A 261 -4.18 -2.53 8.95
C LEU A 261 -2.87 -2.30 8.16
N LEU A 262 -1.74 -2.82 8.64
CA LEU A 262 -0.47 -2.82 7.88
C LEU A 262 -0.58 -3.61 6.56
N SER A 263 -1.26 -4.77 6.56
CA SER A 263 -1.48 -5.56 5.34
C SER A 263 -2.40 -4.85 4.33
N LEU A 264 -3.44 -4.15 4.81
CA LEU A 264 -4.33 -3.32 4.00
C LEU A 264 -3.58 -2.12 3.39
N LEU A 265 -2.68 -1.49 4.15
CA LEU A 265 -1.79 -0.45 3.65
C LEU A 265 -0.88 -0.98 2.54
N ALA A 266 -0.26 -2.16 2.71
CA ALA A 266 0.53 -2.80 1.66
C ALA A 266 -0.29 -3.07 0.38
N CYS A 267 -1.56 -3.52 0.52
CA CYS A 267 -2.47 -3.69 -0.61
C CYS A 267 -2.75 -2.36 -1.35
N SER A 268 -2.90 -1.26 -0.61
CA SER A 268 -3.15 0.07 -1.20
C SER A 268 -1.98 0.53 -2.11
N VAL A 269 -0.74 0.20 -1.75
CA VAL A 269 0.49 0.61 -2.46
C VAL A 269 0.68 -0.11 -3.81
N PHE A 270 0.11 -1.30 -4.02
CA PHE A 270 0.25 -2.08 -5.27
C PHE A 270 -0.51 -1.45 -6.46
N LEU A 271 0.01 -0.40 -7.09
CA LEU A 271 -0.65 0.32 -8.20
C LEU A 271 -1.03 -0.53 -9.43
N GLN A 272 -0.45 -1.72 -9.58
CA GLN A 272 -0.70 -2.61 -10.72
C GLN A 272 -2.12 -3.25 -10.70
N ILE A 273 -2.71 -3.43 -9.51
CA ILE A 273 -4.09 -3.92 -9.37
C ILE A 273 -5.04 -2.75 -9.63
N SER A 274 -6.09 -2.99 -10.43
CA SER A 274 -7.11 -1.97 -10.70
C SER A 274 -7.75 -1.46 -9.40
N SER A 275 -8.13 -0.18 -9.32
CA SER A 275 -8.68 0.38 -8.09
C SER A 275 -9.93 -0.37 -7.59
N ILE A 276 -10.74 -0.89 -8.51
CA ILE A 276 -11.88 -1.74 -8.19
C ILE A 276 -11.45 -3.11 -7.63
N GLY A 277 -10.40 -3.72 -8.19
CA GLY A 277 -9.81 -4.96 -7.69
C GLY A 277 -9.22 -4.81 -6.29
N LYS A 278 -8.56 -3.69 -6.00
CA LYS A 278 -8.08 -3.35 -4.65
C LYS A 278 -9.23 -3.24 -3.66
N LEU A 279 -10.30 -2.52 -4.02
CA LEU A 279 -11.44 -2.32 -3.13
C LEU A 279 -12.13 -3.65 -2.79
N PHE A 280 -12.33 -4.53 -3.78
CA PHE A 280 -12.82 -5.89 -3.53
C PHE A 280 -11.86 -6.73 -2.67
N LEU A 281 -10.54 -6.66 -2.92
CA LEU A 281 -9.54 -7.41 -2.17
C LEU A 281 -9.49 -6.94 -0.70
N MET A 282 -9.46 -5.62 -0.46
CA MET A 282 -9.48 -5.03 0.87
C MET A 282 -10.78 -5.35 1.62
N PHE A 283 -11.95 -5.23 0.98
CA PHE A 283 -13.24 -5.60 1.59
C PHE A 283 -13.30 -7.10 1.94
N PHE A 284 -12.81 -7.97 1.06
CA PHE A 284 -12.76 -9.41 1.31
C PHE A 284 -11.80 -9.77 2.46
N ILE A 285 -10.63 -9.11 2.52
CA ILE A 285 -9.68 -9.21 3.63
C ILE A 285 -10.34 -8.82 4.96
N ASP A 286 -11.01 -7.66 4.98
CA ASP A 286 -11.62 -7.10 6.18
C ASP A 286 -12.79 -7.97 6.67
N PHE A 287 -13.65 -8.41 5.76
CA PHE A 287 -14.73 -9.35 6.05
C PHE A 287 -14.23 -10.69 6.61
N LEU A 288 -13.18 -11.27 6.02
CA LEU A 288 -12.56 -12.50 6.55
C LEU A 288 -11.97 -12.28 7.94
N TYR A 289 -11.34 -11.13 8.17
CA TYR A 289 -10.75 -10.79 9.47
C TYR A 289 -11.81 -10.63 10.55
N VAL A 290 -12.90 -9.91 10.28
CA VAL A 290 -14.06 -9.78 11.19
C VAL A 290 -14.65 -11.15 11.53
N LEU A 291 -14.87 -12.02 10.53
CA LEU A 291 -15.37 -13.39 10.74
C LEU A 291 -14.43 -14.20 11.66
N VAL A 292 -13.12 -14.08 11.47
CA VAL A 292 -12.11 -14.74 12.32
C VAL A 292 -12.06 -14.15 13.74
N ILE A 293 -12.43 -12.89 13.96
CA ILE A 293 -12.58 -12.35 15.31
C ILE A 293 -13.87 -12.84 15.96
N GLU A 294 -15.02 -12.65 15.29
CA GLU A 294 -16.34 -12.89 15.87
C GLU A 294 -16.63 -14.38 16.15
N VAL A 295 -16.03 -15.30 15.39
CA VAL A 295 -16.35 -16.74 15.49
C VAL A 295 -15.35 -17.52 16.37
N PRO A 296 -14.08 -17.76 15.97
CA PRO A 296 -13.16 -18.56 16.77
C PRO A 296 -12.42 -17.81 17.88
N ALA A 297 -12.35 -16.46 17.84
CA ALA A 297 -11.50 -15.67 18.73
C ALA A 297 -12.26 -14.78 19.71
N VAL A 298 -13.59 -14.83 19.76
CA VAL A 298 -14.40 -13.97 20.65
C VAL A 298 -14.01 -14.13 22.12
N SER A 299 -13.74 -15.38 22.56
CA SER A 299 -13.27 -15.68 23.91
C SER A 299 -11.92 -15.04 24.25
N LEU A 300 -11.04 -14.80 23.26
CA LEU A 300 -9.76 -14.14 23.49
C LEU A 300 -9.94 -12.68 23.91
N PHE A 301 -10.90 -11.97 23.29
CA PHE A 301 -11.23 -10.59 23.65
C PHE A 301 -12.06 -10.52 24.94
N ASP A 302 -13.09 -11.35 25.09
CA ASP A 302 -13.90 -11.48 26.31
C ASP A 302 -13.04 -11.75 27.56
N ASN A 303 -12.02 -12.61 27.43
CA ASN A 303 -11.06 -12.88 28.49
C ASN A 303 -10.23 -11.64 28.84
N VAL A 304 -9.68 -10.94 27.85
CA VAL A 304 -8.83 -9.76 28.08
C VAL A 304 -9.62 -8.63 28.73
N ASP A 305 -10.82 -8.32 28.24
CA ASP A 305 -11.71 -7.31 28.86
C ASP A 305 -12.01 -7.65 30.33
N LEU A 306 -12.22 -8.94 30.61
CA LEU A 306 -12.51 -9.43 31.95
C LEU A 306 -11.28 -9.38 32.88
N LEU A 307 -10.08 -9.70 32.39
CA LEU A 307 -8.83 -9.52 33.15
C LEU A 307 -8.50 -8.04 33.39
N VAL A 308 -8.71 -7.18 32.39
CA VAL A 308 -8.49 -5.72 32.52
C VAL A 308 -9.43 -5.15 33.57
N SER A 309 -10.72 -5.55 33.56
CA SER A 309 -11.68 -5.12 34.60
C SER A 309 -11.37 -5.69 35.99
N ALA A 310 -10.76 -6.87 36.10
CA ALA A 310 -10.32 -7.44 37.39
C ALA A 310 -9.07 -6.77 37.96
N ASN A 311 -8.14 -6.33 37.11
CA ASN A 311 -6.92 -5.61 37.51
C ASN A 311 -7.15 -4.11 37.79
N ALA A 312 -8.36 -3.59 37.52
CA ALA A 312 -8.75 -2.21 37.78
C ALA A 312 -9.51 -2.02 39.12
N MET A 313 -9.65 -3.09 39.92
CA MET A 313 -10.32 -3.11 41.23
C MET A 313 -9.31 -3.05 42.38
#